data_AF-A0A6G8AKT0-F1
#
_entry.id   AF-A0A6G8AKT0-F1
#
_cell.length_a   1.000
_cell.length_b   1.000
_cell.length_c   1.000
_cell.angle_alpha   90.00
_cell.angle_beta   90.00
_cell.angle_gamma   90.00
#
_symmetry.space_group_name_H-M   'P 1'
#
loop_
_entity.id
_entity.type
_entity.pdbx_description
1 polymer ?
#
loop_
_entity_poly.entity_id
_entity_poly.type
_entity_poly.pdbx_seq_one_letter_code
_entity_poly.pdbx_strand_id
1 'polypeptide(L)' 'MNTQKPIHQARTADLRGSWQALLRAAQRARELAAQTGTELIVSRDGVIERIRPLPDAAGSQVREPVSPYGDKA' A
#
# COMPACT_ATOMS: atom_id res chain seq x y z
N MET A 1 6.56 -10.73 31.56
CA MET A 1 7.15 -10.31 30.27
C MET A 1 6.09 -10.52 29.20
N ASN A 2 5.59 -9.46 28.56
CA ASN A 2 4.62 -9.60 27.47
C ASN A 2 5.37 -9.99 26.20
N THR A 3 5.30 -11.26 25.81
CA THR A 3 5.78 -11.73 24.51
C THR A 3 4.89 -11.11 23.42
N GLN A 4 5.37 -10.05 22.77
CA GLN A 4 4.68 -9.48 21.61
C GLN A 4 4.74 -10.49 20.47
N LYS A 5 3.56 -10.98 20.06
CA LYS A 5 3.46 -11.88 18.92
C LYS A 5 3.58 -11.08 17.62
N PRO A 6 4.18 -11.63 16.56
CA PRO A 6 4.17 -11.02 15.24
C PRO A 6 2.76 -10.72 14.74
N ILE A 7 2.60 -9.70 13.90
CA ILE A 7 1.27 -9.23 13.42
C ILE A 7 0.46 -10.32 12.70
N HIS A 8 1.12 -11.24 12.01
CA HIS A 8 0.48 -12.38 11.34
C HIS A 8 -0.12 -13.41 12.32
N GLN A 9 0.24 -13.35 13.60
CA GLN A 9 -0.31 -14.18 14.69
C GLN A 9 -1.28 -13.39 15.58
N ALA A 10 -1.71 -12.20 15.14
CA ALA A 10 -2.65 -11.38 15.90
C ALA A 10 -3.97 -12.12 16.15
N ARG A 11 -4.62 -11.78 17.27
CA ARG A 11 -5.87 -12.41 17.70
C ARG A 11 -7.01 -12.16 16.70
N THR A 12 -7.08 -10.96 16.13
CA THR A 12 -8.09 -10.54 15.15
C THR A 12 -7.68 -10.92 13.73
N ALA A 13 -8.63 -11.41 12.93
CA ALA A 13 -8.39 -11.77 11.53
C ALA A 13 -7.88 -10.58 10.69
N ASP A 14 -8.43 -9.39 10.91
CA ASP A 14 -8.07 -8.19 10.16
C ASP A 14 -6.59 -7.84 10.32
N LEU A 15 -6.07 -7.86 11.56
CA LEU A 15 -4.65 -7.62 11.80
C LEU A 15 -3.76 -8.70 11.17
N ARG A 16 -4.19 -9.97 11.16
CA ARG A 16 -3.43 -11.04 10.48
C ARG A 16 -3.33 -10.79 8.97
N GLY A 17 -4.41 -10.32 8.35
CA GLY A 17 -4.45 -9.99 6.92
C GLY A 17 -3.83 -8.63 6.58
N SER A 18 -3.60 -7.76 7.55
CA SER A 18 -3.16 -6.38 7.33
C SER A 18 -1.82 -6.29 6.59
N TRP A 19 -0.88 -7.20 6.86
CA TRP A 19 0.43 -7.18 6.20
C TRP A 19 0.32 -7.36 4.68
N GLN A 20 -0.46 -8.33 4.23
CA GLN A 20 -0.70 -8.53 2.79
C GLN A 20 -1.48 -7.37 2.16
N ALA A 21 -2.40 -6.76 2.90
CA ALA A 21 -3.11 -5.57 2.43
C ALA A 21 -2.16 -4.37 2.25
N LEU A 22 -1.25 -4.14 3.21
CA LEU A 22 -0.24 -3.09 3.15
C LEU A 22 0.73 -3.30 1.99
N LEU A 23 1.17 -4.54 1.71
CA LEU A 23 2.02 -4.84 0.56
C LEU A 23 1.34 -4.48 -0.77
N ARG A 24 0.06 -4.85 -0.93
CA ARG A 24 -0.73 -4.47 -2.11
C ARG A 24 -0.90 -2.96 -2.24
N ALA A 25 -1.21 -2.28 -1.13
CA ALA A 25 -1.35 -0.83 -1.11
C ALA A 25 -0.03 -0.13 -1.49
N ALA A 26 1.10 -0.57 -0.95
CA ALA A 26 2.41 -0.03 -1.26
C ALA A 26 2.80 -0.25 -2.74
N GLN A 27 2.44 -1.39 -3.31
CA GLN A 27 2.66 -1.67 -4.73
C GLN A 27 1.85 -0.70 -5.61
N ARG A 28 0.55 -0.56 -5.35
CA ARG A 28 -0.31 0.38 -6.09
C ARG A 28 0.14 1.84 -5.93
N ALA A 29 0.58 2.23 -4.74
CA ALA A 29 1.10 3.58 -4.51
C ALA A 29 2.35 3.88 -5.35
N ARG A 30 3.27 2.92 -5.50
CA ARG A 30 4.45 3.05 -6.40
C ARG A 30 4.03 3.21 -7.85
N GLU A 31 3.10 2.38 -8.32
CA GLU A 31 2.61 2.43 -9.69
C GLU A 31 1.95 3.78 -9.99
N LEU A 32 1.06 4.24 -9.10
CA LEU A 32 0.39 5.53 -9.23
C LEU A 32 1.39 6.70 -9.19
N ALA A 33 2.37 6.63 -8.29
CA ALA A 33 3.39 7.67 -8.16
C ALA A 33 4.24 7.77 -9.43
N ALA A 34 4.62 6.63 -10.02
CA ALA A 34 5.35 6.60 -11.27
C ALA A 34 4.54 7.20 -12.44
N GLN A 35 3.25 6.90 -12.50
CA GLN A 35 2.35 7.38 -13.56
C GLN A 35 2.06 8.88 -13.46
N THR A 36 1.97 9.40 -12.24
CA THR A 36 1.65 10.81 -11.97
C THR A 36 2.88 11.69 -11.83
N GLY A 37 4.08 11.09 -11.88
CA GLY A 37 5.34 11.81 -11.63
C GLY A 37 5.46 12.33 -10.19
N THR A 38 4.78 11.71 -9.23
CA THR A 38 4.83 12.09 -7.82
C THR A 38 5.90 11.30 -7.06
N GLU A 39 6.45 11.91 -6.03
CA GLU A 39 7.46 11.28 -5.17
C GLU A 39 6.81 10.53 -4.01
N LEU A 40 7.39 9.39 -3.64
CA LEU A 40 7.07 8.70 -2.40
C LEU A 40 7.97 9.21 -1.28
N ILE A 41 7.36 9.52 -0.14
CA ILE A 41 8.06 9.92 1.08
C ILE A 41 8.11 8.73 2.03
N VAL A 42 9.32 8.31 2.43
CA VAL A 42 9.52 7.18 3.34
C VAL A 42 10.30 7.66 4.55
N SER A 43 9.81 7.37 5.76
CA SER A 43 10.54 7.61 7.01
C SER A 43 11.20 6.30 7.46
N ARG A 44 12.53 6.27 7.55
CA ARG A 44 13.29 5.16 8.15
C ARG A 44 14.13 5.70 9.29
N ASP A 45 13.92 5.16 10.49
CA ASP A 45 14.68 5.54 11.68
C ASP A 45 14.69 7.07 11.93
N GLY A 46 13.58 7.73 11.61
CA GLY A 46 13.41 9.18 11.73
C GLY A 46 13.98 10.01 10.58
N VAL A 47 14.62 9.38 9.59
CA VAL A 47 15.13 10.04 8.38
C VAL A 47 14.10 9.98 7.27
N ILE A 48 13.83 11.13 6.64
CA ILE A 48 12.95 11.24 5.50
C ILE A 48 13.72 11.00 4.20
N GLU A 49 13.35 9.95 3.49
CA GLU A 49 13.80 9.62 2.13
C GLU A 49 12.73 10.00 1.11
N ARG A 50 13.17 10.55 -0.03
CA ARG A 50 12.31 10.84 -1.18
C ARG A 50 12.65 9.88 -2.30
N ILE A 51 11.68 9.11 -2.76
CA ILE A 51 11.84 8.11 -3.80
C ILE A 51 11.05 8.56 -5.02
N ARG A 52 11.72 8.68 -6.17
CA ARG A 52 11.06 8.82 -7.48
C ARG A 52 10.92 7.44 -8.11
N PRO A 53 9.73 6.82 -8.07
CA PRO A 53 9.51 5.58 -8.78
C PRO A 53 9.54 5.87 -10.29
N LEU A 54 10.38 5.16 -11.03
CA LEU A 54 10.35 5.21 -12.48
C LEU A 54 9.19 4.32 -12.97
N PRO A 55 8.45 4.73 -14.02
CA PRO A 55 7.45 3.88 -14.63
C PRO A 55 8.14 2.65 -15.22
N ASP A 56 7.64 1.47 -14.87
CA ASP A 56 7.99 0.25 -15.57
C ASP A 56 7.43 0.36 -17.00
N ALA A 57 8.21 -0.02 -18.01
CA ALA A 57 7.88 0.22 -19.43
C ALA A 57 6.54 -0.44 -19.87
N ALA A 58 5.99 -1.35 -19.07
CA ALA A 58 4.66 -1.94 -19.25
C ALA A 58 3.58 -1.09 -18.55
N GLY A 59 3.25 0.06 -19.15
CA GLY A 59 2.24 0.98 -18.64
C GLY A 59 0.83 0.37 -18.57
N SER A 60 0.47 -0.19 -17.42
CA SER A 60 -0.92 -0.44 -17.04
C SER A 60 -1.43 0.78 -16.27
N GLN A 61 -2.33 1.58 -16.86
CA GLN A 61 -2.93 2.72 -16.18
C GLN A 61 -3.65 2.24 -14.91
N VAL A 62 -3.14 2.65 -13.74
CA VAL A 62 -3.74 2.30 -12.45
C VAL A 62 -4.91 3.24 -12.20
N ARG A 63 -6.07 2.87 -12.75
CA ARG A 63 -7.36 3.45 -12.37
C ARG A 63 -7.93 2.60 -11.24
N GLU A 64 -8.41 3.23 -10.17
CA GLU A 64 -9.19 2.49 -9.19
C GLU A 64 -10.44 1.92 -9.87
N PRO A 65 -10.74 0.62 -9.72
CA PRO A 65 -11.99 0.08 -10.24
C PRO A 65 -13.11 0.87 -9.58
N VAL A 66 -14.01 1.42 -10.39
CA VAL A 66 -15.22 2.09 -9.92
C VAL A 66 -15.95 1.14 -8.98
N SER A 67 -15.94 1.45 -7.69
CA SER A 67 -16.71 0.70 -6.71
C SER A 67 -18.18 1.11 -6.87
N PRO A 68 -19.11 0.17 -7.10
CA PRO A 68 -20.53 0.50 -7.10
C PRO A 68 -20.93 0.85 -5.67
N TYR A 69 -20.94 2.14 -5.36
CA TYR A 69 -21.48 2.63 -4.10
C TYR A 69 -23.02 2.49 -4.14
N GLY A 70 -23.51 1.41 -3.55
CA GLY A 70 -24.86 1.29 -2.99
C GLY A 70 -26.04 1.47 -3.93
N ASP A 71 -26.32 0.49 -4.80
CA ASP A 71 -27.69 0.25 -5.24
C ASP A 71 -28.37 -0.62 -4.17
N LYS A 72 -29.13 0.02 -3.28
CA LYS A 72 -30.16 -0.63 -2.47
C LYS A 72 -31.50 -0.12 -2.97
N ALA A 73 -32.08 -0.85 -3.91
CA ALA A 73 -33.50 -0.82 -4.21
C ALA A 73 -34.21 -1.90 -3.39
#